data_AF-A0A2S9B860-F1
#
_entry.id   AF-A0A2S9B860-F1
#
_cell.length_a   1.000
_cell.length_b   1.000
_cell.length_c   1.000
_cell.angle_alpha   90.00
_cell.angle_beta   90.00
_cell.angle_gamma   90.00
#
_symmetry.space_group_name_H-M   'P 1'
#
loop_
_entity.id
_entity.type
_entity.pdbx_description
1 polymer ?
#
loop_
_entity_poly.entity_id
_entity_poly.type
_entity_poly.pdbx_seq_one_letter_code
_entity_poly.pdbx_strand_id
1 'polypeptide(L)'
;MKGLIAIAALALLGGCAQLNLFQSSAPADSWTTWTCDSQAKVLWRYADAGQKEVDVRLGGGDQVYRLKEEPGASGTLYSDGMLAFHVKGEEGLVYWVATNDLIGRGCKAQ
;
A
#
# COMPACT_ATOMS: atom_id res chain seq x y z
N MET A 1 -52.88 -50.17 -0.09
CA MET A 1 -53.40 -48.79 -0.22
C MET A 1 -52.22 -47.83 -0.17
N LYS A 2 -52.06 -47.03 -1.25
CA LYS A 2 -51.66 -45.61 -1.31
C LYS A 2 -50.63 -45.13 -0.26
N GLY A 3 -49.39 -44.86 -0.64
CA GLY A 3 -48.92 -43.51 -1.03
C GLY A 3 -48.35 -42.81 0.21
N LEU A 4 -47.09 -42.38 0.24
CA LEU A 4 -46.64 -41.11 -0.33
C LEU A 4 -45.10 -41.12 -0.38
N ILE A 5 -44.55 -40.78 -1.54
CA ILE A 5 -43.14 -40.48 -1.77
C ILE A 5 -42.90 -39.06 -1.25
N ALA A 6 -42.00 -38.89 -0.29
CA ALA A 6 -41.47 -37.59 0.10
C ALA A 6 -39.97 -37.55 -0.24
N ILE A 7 -39.67 -36.70 -1.21
CA ILE A 7 -38.35 -36.32 -1.69
C ILE A 7 -37.66 -35.50 -0.60
N ALA A 8 -36.42 -35.86 -0.26
CA ALA A 8 -35.44 -34.90 0.25
C ALA A 8 -34.03 -35.44 -0.02
N ALA A 9 -33.54 -35.14 -1.23
CA ALA A 9 -32.12 -35.13 -1.50
C ALA A 9 -31.50 -33.91 -0.82
N LEU A 10 -30.56 -34.10 0.10
CA LEU A 10 -29.52 -33.10 0.35
C LEU A 10 -28.17 -33.76 0.11
N ALA A 11 -27.58 -33.34 -1.00
CA ALA A 11 -26.28 -33.72 -1.46
C ALA A 11 -25.20 -33.32 -0.44
N LEU A 12 -24.21 -34.18 -0.38
CA LEU A 12 -22.97 -34.08 0.39
C LEU A 12 -22.24 -32.78 0.01
N LEU A 13 -22.08 -31.86 0.95
CA LEU A 13 -21.14 -30.75 0.84
C LEU A 13 -19.75 -31.26 1.28
N GLY A 14 -19.04 -31.87 0.34
CA GLY A 14 -17.59 -31.88 0.35
C GLY A 14 -17.09 -30.47 0.06
N GLY A 15 -16.36 -29.89 1.00
CA GLY A 15 -15.80 -28.54 0.86
C GLY A 15 -14.51 -28.42 1.65
N CYS A 16 -13.41 -28.92 1.08
CA CYS A 16 -12.07 -28.53 1.46
C CYS A 16 -11.88 -27.04 1.12
N ALA A 17 -11.71 -26.19 2.13
CA ALA A 17 -11.09 -24.88 1.98
C ALA A 17 -10.23 -24.65 3.24
N GLN A 18 -9.00 -25.14 3.24
CA GLN A 18 -7.83 -24.41 2.74
C GLN A 18 -7.39 -23.33 3.74
N LEU A 19 -6.57 -23.77 4.70
CA LEU A 19 -5.30 -23.15 5.08
C LEU A 19 -5.24 -21.63 4.89
N ASN A 20 -5.65 -20.87 5.90
CA ASN A 20 -5.25 -19.46 6.08
C ASN A 20 -3.77 -19.36 6.48
N LEU A 21 -2.86 -19.93 5.69
CA LEU A 21 -1.41 -19.82 5.88
C LEU A 21 -0.75 -18.89 4.85
N PHE A 22 -1.52 -18.25 3.98
CA PHE A 22 -1.03 -17.32 2.96
C PHE A 22 -2.04 -16.19 2.73
N GLN A 23 -2.21 -15.30 3.71
CA GLN A 23 -2.71 -13.94 3.47
C GLN A 23 -1.49 -13.01 3.52
N SER A 24 -1.10 -12.26 2.50
CA SER A 24 -1.50 -12.19 1.10
C SER A 24 -0.24 -11.67 0.40
N SER A 25 0.12 -12.25 -0.73
CA SER A 25 0.89 -11.53 -1.75
C SER A 25 0.09 -10.27 -2.07
N ALA A 26 0.56 -9.12 -1.58
CA ALA A 26 -0.17 -7.86 -1.70
C ALA A 26 -0.48 -7.62 -3.19
N PRO A 27 -1.75 -7.38 -3.56
CA PRO A 27 -2.11 -7.14 -4.96
C PRO A 27 -1.27 -5.98 -5.51
N ALA A 28 -1.06 -5.94 -6.82
CA ALA A 28 -0.40 -4.84 -7.52
C ALA A 28 -1.08 -3.45 -7.35
N ASP A 29 -2.08 -3.34 -6.47
CA ASP A 29 -2.86 -2.15 -6.09
C ASP A 29 -2.89 -1.89 -4.57
N SER A 30 -2.04 -2.53 -3.76
CA SER A 30 -1.99 -2.29 -2.32
C SER A 30 -1.23 -1.00 -1.97
N TRP A 31 -1.93 0.14 -2.04
CA TRP A 31 -1.39 1.43 -1.62
C TRP A 31 -1.46 1.56 -0.10
N THR A 32 -0.33 1.92 0.52
CA THR A 32 -0.26 2.35 1.92
C THR A 32 -0.70 3.80 2.00
N THR A 33 -1.66 4.12 2.87
CA THR A 33 -2.08 5.52 3.12
C THR A 33 -1.45 6.01 4.41
N TRP A 34 -0.64 7.06 4.32
CA TRP A 34 -0.08 7.76 5.46
C TRP A 34 -0.75 9.12 5.64
N THR A 35 -1.00 9.47 6.90
CA THR A 35 -1.49 10.79 7.28
C THR A 35 -0.37 11.55 7.97
N CYS A 36 -0.05 12.73 7.46
CA CYS A 36 0.99 13.62 7.99
C CYS A 36 0.43 14.51 9.10
N ASP A 37 1.30 15.18 9.86
CA ASP A 37 0.91 16.08 10.95
C ASP A 37 -0.04 17.19 10.47
N SER A 38 0.14 17.66 9.24
CA SER A 38 -0.71 18.64 8.57
C SER A 38 -2.08 18.12 8.14
N GLN A 39 -2.40 16.86 8.42
CA GLN A 39 -3.55 16.10 7.89
C GLN A 39 -3.49 15.83 6.38
N ALA A 40 -2.39 16.18 5.71
CA ALA A 40 -2.16 15.78 4.33
C ALA A 40 -2.07 14.24 4.23
N LYS A 41 -2.66 13.68 3.17
CA LYS A 41 -2.58 12.26 2.87
C LYS A 41 -1.52 11.99 1.82
N VAL A 42 -0.70 10.99 2.07
CA VAL A 42 0.32 10.49 1.15
C VAL A 42 0.05 9.01 0.95
N LEU A 43 -0.29 8.62 -0.28
CA LEU A 43 -0.46 7.22 -0.63
C LEU A 43 0.82 6.76 -1.30
N TRP A 44 1.38 5.63 -0.88
CA TRP A 44 2.61 5.13 -1.46
C TRP A 44 2.66 3.59 -1.47
N ARG A 45 3.55 3.03 -2.29
CA ARG A 45 3.85 1.60 -2.34
C ARG A 45 5.26 1.37 -2.89
N TYR A 46 5.83 0.20 -2.64
CA TYR A 46 6.99 -0.26 -3.40
C TYR A 46 6.58 -0.58 -4.84
N ALA A 47 7.36 -0.08 -5.80
CA ALA A 47 7.13 -0.31 -7.23
C ALA A 47 7.88 -1.55 -7.74
N ASP A 48 8.85 -2.05 -6.98
CA ASP A 48 9.64 -3.24 -7.28
C ASP A 48 9.83 -4.13 -6.03
N ALA A 49 10.17 -5.40 -6.27
CA ALA A 49 10.41 -6.36 -5.19
C ALA A 49 11.70 -6.08 -4.39
N GLY A 50 12.65 -5.34 -4.98
CA GLY A 50 13.90 -4.94 -4.34
C GLY A 50 13.76 -3.71 -3.44
N GLN A 51 12.57 -3.10 -3.38
CA GLN A 51 12.28 -1.87 -2.63
C GLN A 51 13.20 -0.70 -3.04
N LYS A 52 13.64 -0.70 -4.29
CA LYS A 52 14.53 0.31 -4.89
C LYS A 52 13.77 1.45 -5.55
N GLU A 53 12.49 1.24 -5.83
CA GLU A 53 11.59 2.23 -6.39
C GLU A 53 10.27 2.24 -5.62
N VAL A 54 9.68 3.42 -5.50
CA VAL A 54 8.37 3.62 -4.89
C VAL A 54 7.48 4.45 -5.79
N ASP A 55 6.19 4.12 -5.81
CA ASP A 55 5.18 4.98 -6.39
C ASP A 55 4.55 5.81 -5.25
N VAL A 56 4.43 7.12 -5.43
CA VAL A 56 3.84 8.06 -4.46
C VAL A 56 2.73 8.88 -5.11
N ARG A 57 1.61 9.07 -4.39
CA ARG A 57 0.49 9.95 -4.73
C ARG A 57 0.24 10.94 -3.60
N LEU A 58 0.17 12.22 -3.94
CA LEU A 58 -0.08 13.30 -2.99
C LEU A 58 -1.56 13.64 -2.96
N GLY A 59 -2.13 13.83 -1.76
CA GLY A 59 -3.49 14.34 -1.57
C GLY A 59 -4.60 13.46 -2.15
N GLY A 60 -4.31 12.19 -2.49
CA GLY A 60 -5.27 11.30 -3.14
C GLY A 60 -5.58 11.65 -4.60
N GLY A 61 -4.75 12.46 -5.26
CA GLY A 61 -4.86 12.71 -6.70
C GLY A 61 -4.40 11.53 -7.57
N ASP A 62 -4.65 11.64 -8.87
CA ASP A 62 -4.31 10.59 -9.84
C ASP A 62 -2.83 10.58 -10.25
N GLN A 63 -2.11 11.67 -10.01
CA GLN A 63 -0.68 11.79 -10.36
C GLN A 63 0.15 10.82 -9.50
N VAL A 64 0.82 9.89 -10.18
CA VAL A 64 1.80 8.98 -9.58
C VAL A 64 3.21 9.50 -9.87
N TYR A 65 4.01 9.63 -8.82
CA TYR A 65 5.44 9.91 -8.90
C TYR A 65 6.19 8.62 -8.66
N ARG A 66 7.00 8.19 -9.62
CA ARG A 66 7.90 7.03 -9.45
C ARG A 66 9.26 7.52 -9.02
N LEU A 67 9.61 7.23 -7.78
CA LEU A 67 10.82 7.69 -7.13
C LEU A 67 11.81 6.54 -7.00
N LYS A 68 13.10 6.83 -7.13
CA LYS A 68 14.19 5.84 -6.99
C LYS A 68 14.93 6.05 -5.69
N GLU A 69 15.42 4.98 -5.10
CA GLU A 69 16.25 5.04 -3.91
C GLU A 69 17.52 5.83 -4.21
N GLU A 70 17.77 6.85 -3.39
CA GLU A 70 18.95 7.69 -3.43
C GLU A 70 19.82 7.42 -2.19
N PRO A 71 21.16 7.54 -2.31
CA PRO A 71 22.05 7.42 -1.16
C PRO A 71 21.68 8.41 -0.05
N GLY A 72 21.51 7.91 1.18
CA GLY A 72 21.11 8.70 2.34
C GLY A 72 21.82 8.25 3.62
N ALA A 73 21.82 9.12 4.65
CA ALA A 73 22.51 8.85 5.91
C ALA A 73 21.71 7.95 6.87
N SER A 74 20.42 8.22 7.05
CA SER A 74 19.55 7.49 7.99
C SER A 74 18.17 7.33 7.38
N GLY A 75 17.61 6.12 7.43
CA GLY A 75 16.41 5.79 6.67
C GLY A 75 16.70 5.67 5.17
N THR A 76 15.63 5.66 4.38
CA THR A 76 15.70 5.47 2.93
C THR A 76 15.07 6.67 2.23
N LEU A 77 15.88 7.37 1.44
CA LEU A 77 15.42 8.48 0.61
C LEU A 77 15.05 7.94 -0.76
N TYR A 78 13.86 8.29 -1.25
CA TYR A 78 13.46 8.08 -2.63
C TYR A 78 13.25 9.43 -3.31
N SER A 79 13.73 9.58 -4.54
CA SER A 79 13.57 10.81 -5.32
C SER A 79 13.49 10.54 -6.82
N ASP A 80 12.83 11.43 -7.55
CA ASP A 80 12.89 11.54 -9.01
C ASP A 80 13.54 12.87 -9.47
N GLY A 81 14.11 13.62 -8.53
CA GLY A 81 14.67 14.96 -8.75
C GLY A 81 13.65 16.09 -8.64
N MET A 82 12.35 15.80 -8.59
CA MET A 82 11.28 16.78 -8.35
C MET A 82 10.65 16.59 -6.97
N LEU A 83 10.29 15.36 -6.63
CA LEU A 83 9.68 14.98 -5.36
C LEU A 83 10.66 14.12 -4.57
N ALA A 84 10.83 14.43 -3.30
CA ALA A 84 11.57 13.61 -2.36
C ALA A 84 10.62 13.00 -1.34
N PHE A 85 10.78 11.70 -1.10
CA PHE A 85 10.07 10.93 -0.08
C PHE A 85 11.09 10.19 0.78
N HIS A 86 11.23 10.63 2.02
CA HIS A 86 12.15 10.05 2.98
C HIS A 86 11.38 9.22 3.99
N VAL A 87 11.71 7.93 4.06
CA VAL A 87 11.14 6.97 5.01
C VAL A 87 12.15 6.66 6.10
N LYS A 88 11.76 6.85 7.36
CA LYS A 88 12.58 6.55 8.53
C LYS A 88 11.77 5.75 9.55
N GLY A 89 11.94 4.43 9.53
CA GLY A 89 11.12 3.53 10.36
C GLY A 89 9.67 3.58 9.89
N GLU A 90 8.76 4.00 10.79
CA GLU A 90 7.32 4.11 10.52
C GLU A 90 6.88 5.54 10.17
N GLU A 91 7.84 6.46 9.97
CA GLU A 91 7.58 7.87 9.68
C GLU A 91 8.09 8.27 8.29
N GLY A 92 7.31 9.12 7.63
CA GLY A 92 7.59 9.69 6.31
C GLY A 92 7.70 11.21 6.32
N LEU A 93 8.59 11.70 5.46
CA LEU A 93 8.77 13.10 5.13
C LEU A 93 8.67 13.25 3.60
N VAL A 94 7.87 14.19 3.12
CA VAL A 94 7.66 14.47 1.70
C VAL A 94 7.86 15.95 1.42
N TYR A 95 8.65 16.28 0.41
CA TYR A 95 8.92 17.67 0.01
C TYR A 95 9.29 17.81 -1.47
N TRP A 96 9.09 19.01 -2.01
CA TRP A 96 9.56 19.36 -3.36
C TRP A 96 11.05 19.64 -3.34
N VAL A 97 11.84 18.95 -4.17
CA VAL A 97 13.30 19.08 -4.22
C VAL A 97 13.73 20.47 -4.69
N ALA A 98 13.06 21.01 -5.73
CA ALA A 98 13.46 22.25 -6.36
C ALA A 98 13.34 23.47 -5.42
N THR A 99 12.31 23.50 -4.58
CA THR A 99 12.01 24.64 -3.69
C THR A 99 12.28 24.35 -2.22
N ASN A 100 12.50 23.08 -1.85
CA ASN A 100 12.49 22.59 -0.46
C ASN A 100 11.15 22.83 0.25
N ASP A 101 10.06 22.96 -0.50
CA ASP A 101 8.73 23.16 0.08
C ASP A 101 8.24 21.85 0.71
N LEU A 102 7.93 21.92 2.01
CA LEU A 102 7.43 20.79 2.78
C LEU A 102 5.99 20.47 2.36
N ILE A 103 5.75 19.23 1.93
CA ILE A 103 4.41 18.72 1.63
C ILE A 103 3.82 18.03 2.86
N GLY A 104 4.62 17.22 3.55
CA GLY A 104 4.18 16.48 4.71
C GLY A 104 5.35 16.02 5.57
N ARG A 105 5.19 16.09 6.89
CA ARG A 105 6.11 15.56 7.89
C ARG A 105 5.32 14.68 8.87
N GLY A 106 5.98 13.76 9.57
CA GLY A 106 5.29 12.90 10.52
C GLY A 106 4.29 11.96 9.84
N CYS A 107 4.44 11.70 8.53
CA CYS A 107 3.49 10.90 7.78
C CYS A 107 3.59 9.44 8.22
N LYS A 108 2.49 8.87 8.70
CA LYS A 108 2.47 7.49 9.22
C LYS A 108 1.15 6.82 8.92
N ALA A 109 1.15 5.48 8.98
CA ALA A 109 -0.09 4.72 8.90
C ALA A 109 -0.97 5.08 10.11
N GLN A 110 -2.27 5.23 9.89
CA GLN A 110 -3.25 5.35 10.97
C GLN A 110 -3.59 3.99 11.56
#